data_AF-A0A395HSM6-F1
#
_entry.id   AF-A0A395HSM6-F1
#
_cell.length_a   1.000
_cell.length_b   1.000
_cell.length_c   1.000
_cell.angle_alpha   90.00
_cell.angle_beta   90.00
_cell.angle_gamma   90.00
#
_symmetry.space_group_name_H-M   'P 1'
#
loop_
_entity.id
_entity.type
_entity.pdbx_description
1 polymer ?
#
loop_
_entity_poly.entity_id
_entity_poly.type
_entity_poly.pdbx_seq_one_letter_code
_entity_poly.pdbx_strand_id
1 'polypeptide(L)'
;MVQLGLGKHVQRVSSADLVEFLKLLWIVYFFIVAGTSTARASALFFYGRVLIQGSSNFRYALWAVHGLNTAWYISNTLVITFICSPIQKSWNPDLPGTCINTKVLWLGCGTPTLIIDVLILLLPVPMLWRLHMKLVRKLLLVGVFLCGYLVIVVSIGRLISTIQVTPHLAKDPTLDDAVNPSIWVNLETPISIISICLPSIYFLVWHAYEGGIHSLFSRASSP
;
A
#
# COMPACT_ATOMS: atom_id res chain seq x y z
N MET A 1 8.66 -16.93 8.80
CA MET A 1 8.36 -15.98 9.90
C MET A 1 7.75 -16.69 11.11
N VAL A 2 6.64 -17.42 10.99
CA VAL A 2 6.02 -18.15 12.13
C VAL A 2 6.96 -19.19 12.77
N GLN A 3 7.73 -19.94 11.96
CA GLN A 3 8.74 -20.88 12.47
C GLN A 3 9.97 -20.20 13.11
N LEU A 4 10.18 -18.91 12.89
CA LEU A 4 11.30 -18.12 13.42
C LEU A 4 10.92 -17.34 14.69
N GLY A 5 9.79 -17.67 15.33
CA GLY A 5 9.39 -17.08 16.62
C GLY A 5 8.38 -15.93 16.56
N LEU A 6 7.68 -15.74 15.45
CA LEU A 6 6.56 -14.77 15.37
C LEU A 6 5.53 -15.08 16.48
N GLY A 7 5.42 -14.20 17.48
CA GLY A 7 4.50 -14.36 18.63
C GLY A 7 5.09 -15.00 19.91
N LYS A 8 6.41 -15.22 20.01
CA LYS A 8 7.08 -15.70 21.24
C LYS A 8 7.91 -14.60 21.91
N HIS A 9 8.00 -14.61 23.26
CA HIS A 9 8.82 -13.65 24.02
C HIS A 9 10.25 -13.59 23.49
N VAL A 10 10.78 -12.37 23.30
CA VAL A 10 12.17 -12.15 22.84
C VAL A 10 13.19 -12.89 23.71
N GLN A 11 12.87 -13.08 25.00
CA GLN A 11 13.69 -13.84 25.95
C GLN A 11 13.74 -15.36 25.69
N ARG A 12 12.82 -15.91 24.88
CA ARG A 12 12.77 -17.34 24.49
C ARG A 12 13.26 -17.61 23.07
N VAL A 13 13.61 -16.57 22.31
CA VAL A 13 14.09 -16.70 20.93
C VAL A 13 15.61 -16.63 20.97
N SER A 14 16.27 -17.60 20.31
CA SER A 14 17.73 -17.58 20.18
C SER A 14 18.17 -16.30 19.47
N SER A 15 19.26 -15.68 19.92
CA SER A 15 19.78 -14.44 19.32
C SER A 15 20.12 -14.61 17.83
N ALA A 16 20.52 -15.82 17.41
CA ALA A 16 20.75 -16.14 16.01
C ALA A 16 19.46 -16.11 15.15
N ASP A 17 18.37 -16.70 15.66
CA ASP A 17 17.07 -16.76 14.96
C ASP A 17 16.43 -15.36 14.86
N LEU A 18 16.67 -14.51 15.87
CA LEU A 18 16.21 -13.12 15.88
C LEU A 18 16.89 -12.28 14.78
N VAL A 19 18.20 -12.43 14.60
CA VAL A 19 18.95 -11.71 13.56
C VAL A 19 18.47 -12.11 12.16
N GLU A 20 18.24 -13.40 11.94
CA GLU A 20 17.71 -13.91 10.67
C GLU A 20 16.28 -13.41 10.41
N PHE A 21 15.43 -13.42 11.44
CA PHE A 21 14.08 -12.87 11.36
C PHE A 21 14.05 -11.37 10.99
N LEU A 22 14.90 -10.56 11.63
CA LEU A 22 14.99 -9.12 11.36
C LEU A 22 15.50 -8.84 9.94
N LYS A 23 16.45 -9.63 9.43
CA LYS A 23 16.91 -9.54 8.02
C LYS A 23 15.79 -9.84 7.04
N LEU A 24 15.02 -10.91 7.29
CA LEU A 24 13.88 -11.26 6.44
C LEU A 24 12.79 -10.19 6.44
N LEU A 25 12.49 -9.60 7.60
CA LEU A 25 11.56 -8.47 7.69
C LEU A 25 12.03 -7.28 6.86
N TRP A 26 13.32 -6.94 6.97
CA TRP A 26 13.91 -5.84 6.21
C TRP A 26 13.76 -6.04 4.70
N ILE A 27 14.05 -7.25 4.20
CA ILE A 27 13.89 -7.62 2.79
C ILE A 27 12.42 -7.53 2.36
N VAL A 28 11.51 -8.14 3.13
CA VAL A 28 10.07 -8.15 2.82
C VAL A 28 9.49 -6.75 2.74
N TYR A 29 9.97 -5.83 3.58
CA TYR A 29 9.50 -4.45 3.57
C TYR A 29 9.81 -3.73 2.25
N PHE A 30 10.98 -3.96 1.63
CA PHE A 30 11.27 -3.44 0.29
C PHE A 30 10.32 -3.99 -0.78
N PHE A 31 10.03 -5.29 -0.73
CA PHE A 31 9.09 -5.90 -1.67
C PHE A 31 7.68 -5.33 -1.53
N ILE A 32 7.22 -5.08 -0.30
CA ILE A 32 5.91 -4.45 -0.05
C ILE A 32 5.89 -3.02 -0.61
N VAL A 33 6.92 -2.23 -0.35
CA VAL A 33 7.01 -0.84 -0.84
C VAL A 33 7.07 -0.78 -2.37
N ALA A 34 7.84 -1.65 -3.00
CA ALA A 34 7.92 -1.75 -4.46
C ALA A 34 6.61 -2.27 -5.08
N GLY A 35 6.00 -3.28 -4.48
CA GLY A 35 4.73 -3.86 -4.96
C GLY A 35 3.59 -2.86 -4.90
N THR A 36 3.45 -2.14 -3.79
CA THR A 36 2.40 -1.11 -3.62
C THR A 36 2.63 0.09 -4.53
N SER A 37 3.87 0.58 -4.69
CA SER A 37 4.17 1.71 -5.59
C SER A 37 3.87 1.37 -7.06
N THR A 38 4.22 0.14 -7.48
CA THR A 38 3.99 -0.35 -8.85
C THR A 38 2.50 -0.54 -9.11
N ALA A 39 1.75 -1.12 -8.17
CA ALA A 39 0.30 -1.27 -8.30
C ALA A 39 -0.40 0.09 -8.48
N ARG A 40 -0.06 1.08 -7.65
CA ARG A 40 -0.57 2.46 -7.77
C ARG A 40 -0.23 3.08 -9.11
N ALA A 41 1.01 2.93 -9.56
CA ALA A 41 1.45 3.41 -10.86
C ALA A 41 0.63 2.78 -12.00
N SER A 42 0.42 1.45 -11.98
CA SER A 42 -0.41 0.75 -12.97
C SER A 42 -1.85 1.28 -13.01
N ALA A 43 -2.47 1.53 -11.86
CA ALA A 43 -3.81 2.10 -11.79
C ALA A 43 -3.87 3.54 -12.36
N LEU A 44 -2.88 4.38 -12.05
CA LEU A 44 -2.75 5.72 -12.61
C LEU A 44 -2.59 5.68 -14.14
N PHE A 45 -1.75 4.79 -14.68
CA PHE A 45 -1.63 4.60 -16.13
C PHE A 45 -2.94 4.11 -16.76
N PHE A 46 -3.65 3.21 -16.09
CA PHE A 46 -4.96 2.76 -16.54
C PHE A 46 -5.99 3.90 -16.58
N TYR A 47 -6.03 4.75 -15.56
CA TYR A 47 -6.86 5.96 -15.56
C TYR A 47 -6.48 6.92 -16.67
N GLY A 48 -5.18 7.12 -16.89
CA GLY A 48 -4.69 7.88 -18.03
C GLY A 48 -5.24 7.33 -19.35
N ARG A 49 -5.18 6.02 -19.58
CA ARG A 49 -5.64 5.37 -20.81
C ARG A 49 -7.16 5.44 -21.01
N VAL A 50 -7.94 5.16 -19.96
CA VAL A 50 -9.41 5.10 -20.05
C VAL A 50 -10.02 6.50 -20.11
N LEU A 51 -9.42 7.46 -19.40
CA LEU A 51 -9.93 8.83 -19.28
C LEU A 51 -9.14 9.82 -20.17
N ILE A 52 -8.53 9.32 -21.25
CA ILE A 52 -7.77 10.11 -22.26
C ILE A 52 -8.58 11.31 -22.81
N GLN A 53 -9.91 11.21 -22.83
CA GLN A 53 -10.82 12.27 -23.29
C GLN A 53 -11.10 13.37 -22.24
N GLY A 54 -10.40 13.35 -21.10
CA GLY A 54 -10.55 14.33 -20.03
C GLY A 54 -9.92 15.69 -20.32
N SER A 55 -10.37 16.72 -19.61
CA SER A 55 -9.79 18.07 -19.63
C SER A 55 -8.29 18.05 -19.32
N SER A 56 -7.51 18.99 -19.90
CA SER A 56 -6.07 19.15 -19.65
C SER A 56 -5.70 19.15 -18.16
N ASN A 57 -6.57 19.69 -17.31
CA ASN A 57 -6.40 19.73 -15.84
C ASN A 57 -6.33 18.32 -15.22
N PHE A 58 -7.08 17.36 -15.76
CA PHE A 58 -7.06 15.97 -15.30
C PHE A 58 -5.72 15.30 -15.57
N ARG A 59 -5.10 15.60 -16.71
CA ARG A 59 -3.77 15.08 -17.07
C ARG A 59 -2.70 15.62 -16.12
N TYR A 60 -2.75 16.91 -15.76
CA TYR A 60 -1.85 17.48 -14.77
C TYR A 60 -2.04 16.85 -13.38
N ALA A 61 -3.29 16.65 -12.94
CA ALA A 61 -3.57 15.97 -11.67
C ALA A 61 -3.03 14.54 -11.65
N LEU A 62 -3.20 13.78 -12.75
CA LEU A 62 -2.69 12.42 -12.88
C LEU A 62 -1.16 12.37 -12.73
N TRP A 63 -0.44 13.24 -13.45
CA TRP A 63 1.02 13.33 -13.36
C TRP A 63 1.50 13.80 -12.00
N ALA A 64 0.77 14.72 -11.34
CA ALA A 64 1.08 15.16 -10.00
C ALA A 64 0.97 14.02 -8.97
N VAL A 65 -0.12 13.24 -9.02
CA VAL A 65 -0.29 12.07 -8.12
C VAL A 65 0.73 10.98 -8.42
N HIS A 66 1.06 10.77 -9.70
CA HIS A 66 2.13 9.83 -10.08
C HIS A 66 3.50 10.27 -9.54
N GLY A 67 3.84 11.55 -9.66
CA GLY A 67 5.05 12.12 -9.08
C GLY A 67 5.10 11.98 -7.56
N LEU A 68 3.97 12.21 -6.87
CA LEU A 68 3.85 12.02 -5.43
C LEU A 68 4.08 10.57 -5.00
N ASN A 69 3.52 9.60 -5.74
CA ASN A 69 3.74 8.17 -5.50
C ASN A 69 5.22 7.78 -5.67
N THR A 70 5.89 8.30 -6.70
CA THR A 70 7.31 8.05 -6.92
C THR A 70 8.18 8.68 -5.84
N ALA A 71 7.88 9.92 -5.43
CA ALA A 71 8.56 10.58 -4.33
C ALA A 71 8.40 9.80 -3.01
N TRP A 72 7.19 9.30 -2.74
CA TRP A 72 6.92 8.45 -1.57
C TRP A 72 7.73 7.15 -1.59
N TYR A 73 7.81 6.48 -2.75
CA TYR A 73 8.62 5.27 -2.91
C TYR A 73 10.10 5.50 -2.61
N ILE A 74 10.68 6.57 -3.18
CA ILE A 74 12.09 6.94 -2.95
C ILE A 74 12.30 7.28 -1.47
N SER A 75 11.43 8.10 -0.88
CA SER A 75 11.53 8.49 0.53
C SER A 75 11.49 7.28 1.46
N ASN A 76 10.58 6.33 1.24
CA ASN A 76 10.49 5.15 2.09
C ASN A 76 11.73 4.27 1.96
N THR A 77 12.19 4.04 0.73
CA THR A 77 13.40 3.25 0.43
C THR A 77 14.61 3.81 1.20
N LEU A 78 14.78 5.14 1.19
CA LEU A 78 15.84 5.80 1.96
C LEU A 78 15.65 5.65 3.47
N VAL A 79 14.44 5.89 3.99
CA VAL A 79 14.15 5.78 5.42
C VAL A 79 14.40 4.36 5.94
N ILE A 80 14.02 3.32 5.20
CA ILE A 80 14.26 1.91 5.58
C ILE A 80 15.76 1.59 5.59
N THR A 81 16.50 2.15 4.64
CA THR A 81 17.95 1.95 4.53
C THR A 81 18.69 2.64 5.68
N PHE A 82 18.26 3.84 6.06
CA PHE A 82 18.89 4.66 7.11
C PHE A 82 18.12 4.65 8.44
N ILE A 83 17.33 3.61 8.70
CA ILE A 83 16.49 3.51 9.90
C ILE A 83 17.32 3.50 11.20
N CYS A 84 18.54 2.96 11.13
CA CYS A 84 19.50 2.91 12.23
C CYS A 84 20.88 3.38 11.78
N SER A 85 21.60 4.01 12.69
CA SER A 85 23.01 4.36 12.55
C SER A 85 23.82 3.64 13.65
N PRO A 86 24.65 2.64 13.33
CA PRO A 86 24.94 2.08 11.99
C PRO A 86 23.81 1.20 11.44
N ILE A 87 23.72 1.06 10.11
CA ILE A 87 22.69 0.26 9.41
C ILE A 87 22.61 -1.18 9.94
N GLN A 88 23.76 -1.74 10.32
CA GLN A 88 23.91 -3.08 10.89
C GLN A 88 23.11 -3.29 12.17
N LYS A 89 22.79 -2.22 12.90
CA LYS A 89 21.95 -2.27 14.10
C LYS A 89 20.50 -2.66 13.80
N SER A 90 20.04 -2.51 12.55
CA SER A 90 18.70 -2.94 12.14
C SER A 90 18.49 -4.45 12.26
N TRP A 91 19.55 -5.26 12.16
CA TRP A 91 19.47 -6.72 12.32
C TRP A 91 20.31 -7.26 13.47
N ASN A 92 21.29 -6.51 13.99
CA ASN A 92 22.08 -6.87 15.17
C ASN A 92 21.79 -5.88 16.31
N PRO A 93 20.83 -6.20 17.21
CA PRO A 93 20.42 -5.30 18.28
C PRO A 93 21.53 -5.04 19.32
N ASP A 94 22.51 -5.94 19.44
CA ASP A 94 23.62 -5.85 20.39
C ASP A 94 24.68 -4.78 20.02
N LEU A 95 24.60 -4.21 18.81
CA LEU A 95 25.54 -3.17 18.38
C LEU A 95 25.22 -1.80 19.00
N PRO A 96 26.24 -1.03 19.43
CA PRO A 96 26.06 0.35 19.86
C PRO A 96 25.60 1.21 18.67
N GLY A 97 24.65 2.11 18.91
CA GLY A 97 24.08 2.96 17.87
C GLY A 97 22.70 3.49 18.24
N THR A 98 22.13 4.33 17.37
CA THR A 98 20.80 4.91 17.53
C THR A 98 19.90 4.51 16.37
N CYS A 99 18.62 4.30 16.67
CA CYS A 99 17.59 4.00 15.67
C CYS A 99 16.47 5.02 15.77
N ILE A 100 15.80 5.28 14.65
CA ILE A 100 14.63 6.16 14.59
C ILE A 100 13.51 5.55 15.43
N ASN A 101 12.78 6.40 16.15
CA ASN A 101 11.64 5.96 16.94
C ASN A 101 10.57 5.33 16.03
N THR A 102 10.21 4.08 16.32
CA THR A 102 9.24 3.29 15.57
C THR A 102 7.91 4.05 15.38
N LYS A 103 7.44 4.79 16.39
CA LYS A 103 6.19 5.57 16.32
C LYS A 103 6.24 6.65 15.25
N VAL A 104 7.34 7.40 15.20
CA VAL A 104 7.54 8.48 14.23
C VAL A 104 7.64 7.91 12.82
N LEU A 105 8.30 6.76 12.68
CA LEU A 105 8.41 6.07 11.40
C LEU A 105 7.06 5.57 10.89
N TRP A 106 6.26 4.91 11.73
CA TRP A 106 4.93 4.42 11.33
C TRP A 106 3.98 5.56 10.96
N LEU A 107 3.96 6.65 11.73
CA LEU A 107 3.14 7.82 11.42
C LEU A 107 3.64 8.56 10.17
N GLY A 108 4.95 8.72 10.04
CA GLY A 108 5.59 9.39 8.91
C GLY A 108 5.46 8.65 7.59
N CYS A 109 5.54 7.31 7.62
CA CYS A 109 5.34 6.48 6.42
C CYS A 109 3.85 6.29 6.11
N GLY A 110 3.02 6.04 7.12
CA GLY A 110 1.60 5.69 6.95
C GLY A 110 0.70 6.86 6.55
N THR A 111 0.97 8.08 7.02
CA THR A 111 0.13 9.25 6.69
C THR A 111 0.20 9.62 5.20
N PRO A 112 1.38 9.72 4.57
CA PRO A 112 1.47 9.97 3.12
C PRO A 112 0.86 8.85 2.28
N THR A 113 1.01 7.59 2.70
CA THR A 113 0.38 6.43 2.05
C THR A 113 -1.14 6.62 1.95
N LEU A 114 -1.77 6.97 3.08
CA LEU A 114 -3.20 7.25 3.16
C LEU A 114 -3.63 8.38 2.23
N ILE A 115 -2.87 9.48 2.23
CA ILE A 115 -3.16 10.65 1.38
C ILE A 115 -3.12 10.24 -0.10
N ILE A 116 -2.09 9.49 -0.52
CA ILE A 116 -1.95 9.04 -1.91
C ILE A 116 -3.12 8.12 -2.30
N ASP A 117 -3.51 7.19 -1.44
CA ASP A 117 -4.63 6.27 -1.72
C ASP A 117 -5.95 7.04 -1.88
N VAL A 118 -6.21 8.01 -1.01
CA VAL A 118 -7.39 8.89 -1.13
C VAL A 118 -7.34 9.71 -2.42
N LEU A 119 -6.18 10.27 -2.78
CA LEU A 119 -6.04 11.04 -4.03
C LEU A 119 -6.31 10.19 -5.27
N ILE A 120 -5.76 8.97 -5.33
CA ILE A 120 -5.99 8.03 -6.44
C ILE A 120 -7.48 7.68 -6.54
N LEU A 121 -8.14 7.47 -5.40
CA LEU A 121 -9.57 7.16 -5.33
C LEU A 121 -10.46 8.34 -5.76
N LEU A 122 -10.11 9.55 -5.35
CA LEU A 122 -10.88 10.75 -5.68
C LEU A 122 -10.68 11.19 -7.14
N LEU A 123 -9.54 10.87 -7.76
CA LEU A 123 -9.18 11.28 -9.11
C LEU A 123 -10.28 11.01 -10.17
N PRO A 124 -10.92 9.82 -10.23
CA PRO A 124 -11.99 9.57 -11.19
C PRO A 124 -13.34 10.23 -10.82
N VAL A 125 -13.65 10.54 -9.56
CA VAL A 125 -15.00 11.00 -9.11
C VAL A 125 -15.55 12.17 -9.95
N PRO A 126 -14.80 13.28 -10.15
CA PRO A 126 -15.36 14.47 -10.80
C PRO A 126 -15.62 14.24 -12.29
N MET A 127 -14.82 13.38 -12.92
CA MET A 127 -14.97 13.05 -14.33
C MET A 127 -16.18 12.15 -14.55
N LEU A 128 -16.50 11.28 -13.60
CA LEU A 128 -17.65 10.39 -13.64
C LEU A 128 -18.98 11.14 -13.52
N TRP A 129 -19.02 12.21 -12.73
CA TRP A 129 -20.22 13.04 -12.59
C TRP A 129 -20.61 13.78 -13.86
N ARG A 130 -19.64 14.04 -14.76
CA ARG A 130 -19.87 14.73 -16.02
C ARG A 130 -20.31 13.81 -17.16
N LEU A 131 -20.23 12.50 -16.99
CA LEU A 131 -20.41 11.53 -18.06
C LEU A 131 -21.75 10.79 -17.87
N HIS A 132 -22.74 11.09 -18.72
CA HIS A 132 -24.03 10.39 -18.77
C HIS A 132 -23.85 8.91 -19.16
N MET A 133 -23.43 8.11 -18.20
CA MET A 133 -23.11 6.70 -18.39
C MET A 133 -24.34 5.80 -18.15
N LYS A 134 -24.48 4.75 -18.97
CA LYS A 134 -25.48 3.68 -18.79
C LYS A 134 -25.35 3.06 -17.38
N LEU A 135 -26.49 2.64 -16.81
CA LEU A 135 -26.63 2.12 -15.43
C LEU A 135 -25.55 1.10 -15.03
N VAL A 136 -25.15 0.25 -15.97
CA VAL A 136 -24.12 -0.77 -15.73
C VAL A 136 -22.77 -0.15 -15.39
N ARG A 137 -22.30 0.86 -16.15
CA ARG A 137 -21.05 1.58 -15.86
C ARG A 137 -21.09 2.31 -14.51
N LYS A 138 -22.27 2.80 -14.12
CA LYS A 138 -22.50 3.43 -12.81
C LYS A 138 -22.32 2.43 -11.66
N LEU A 139 -22.83 1.21 -11.79
CA LEU A 139 -22.64 0.14 -10.79
C LEU A 139 -21.16 -0.24 -10.61
N LEU A 140 -20.37 -0.27 -11.68
CA LEU A 140 -18.95 -0.64 -11.60
C LEU A 140 -18.16 0.37 -10.76
N LEU A 141 -18.47 1.64 -10.97
CA LEU A 141 -17.83 2.74 -10.27
C LEU A 141 -18.19 2.73 -8.80
N VAL A 142 -19.47 2.49 -8.48
CA VAL A 142 -19.92 2.32 -7.10
C VAL A 142 -19.18 1.17 -6.41
N GLY A 143 -18.98 0.04 -7.10
CA GLY A 143 -18.18 -1.09 -6.59
C GLY A 143 -16.73 -0.72 -6.29
N VAL A 144 -16.06 0.01 -7.19
CA VAL A 144 -14.69 0.50 -6.98
C VAL A 144 -14.61 1.47 -5.79
N PHE A 145 -15.56 2.40 -5.67
CA PHE A 145 -15.62 3.33 -4.54
C PHE A 145 -15.86 2.64 -3.21
N LEU A 146 -16.74 1.64 -3.17
CA LEU A 146 -16.98 0.82 -1.97
C LEU A 146 -15.72 0.08 -1.53
N CYS A 147 -15.01 -0.58 -2.45
CA CYS A 147 -13.78 -1.30 -2.12
C CYS A 147 -12.67 -0.36 -1.63
N GLY A 148 -12.50 0.80 -2.26
CA GLY A 148 -11.51 1.76 -1.79
C GLY A 148 -11.89 2.44 -0.48
N TYR A 149 -13.18 2.61 -0.18
CA TYR A 149 -13.63 3.05 1.14
C TYR A 149 -13.29 2.03 2.25
N LEU A 150 -13.41 0.72 1.97
CA LEU A 150 -13.00 -0.32 2.90
C LEU A 150 -11.50 -0.23 3.25
N VAL A 151 -10.64 0.07 2.27
CA VAL A 151 -9.20 0.29 2.52
C VAL A 151 -8.95 1.44 3.48
N ILE A 152 -9.69 2.55 3.34
CA ILE A 152 -9.59 3.71 4.23
C ILE A 152 -10.00 3.31 5.65
N VAL A 153 -11.10 2.56 5.81
CA VAL A 153 -11.56 2.07 7.11
C VAL A 153 -10.53 1.16 7.77
N VAL A 154 -9.94 0.23 7.02
CA VAL A 154 -8.88 -0.67 7.52
C VAL A 154 -7.64 0.13 7.94
N SER A 155 -7.26 1.14 7.17
CA SER A 155 -6.09 1.98 7.46
C SER A 155 -6.30 2.89 8.66
N ILE A 156 -7.52 3.40 8.88
CA ILE A 156 -7.91 4.11 10.10
C ILE A 156 -7.84 3.16 11.30
N GLY A 157 -8.33 1.92 11.15
CA GLY A 157 -8.21 0.87 12.15
C GLY A 157 -6.76 0.61 12.57
N ARG A 158 -5.83 0.53 11.60
CA ARG A 158 -4.39 0.48 11.88
C ARG A 158 -3.93 1.68 12.68
N LEU A 159 -4.27 2.91 12.26
CA LEU A 159 -3.79 4.13 12.89
C LEU A 159 -4.27 4.25 14.35
N ILE A 160 -5.52 3.89 14.60
CA ILE A 160 -6.09 3.82 15.96
C ILE A 160 -5.36 2.75 16.78
N SER A 161 -5.11 1.56 16.22
CA SER A 161 -4.38 0.50 16.93
C SER A 161 -2.96 0.94 17.32
N THR A 162 -2.26 1.64 16.43
CA THR A 162 -0.92 2.18 16.70
C THR A 162 -0.95 3.25 17.80
N ILE A 163 -1.96 4.13 17.80
CA ILE A 163 -2.13 5.17 18.83
C ILE A 163 -2.53 4.56 20.18
N GLN A 164 -3.41 3.56 20.20
CA GLN A 164 -3.86 2.91 21.44
C GLN A 164 -2.76 2.06 22.11
N VAL A 165 -1.82 1.53 21.32
CA VAL A 165 -0.63 0.81 21.80
C VAL A 165 0.48 1.74 22.32
N THR A 166 0.41 3.03 21.98
CA THR A 166 1.42 4.05 22.32
C THR A 166 1.69 4.22 23.84
N PRO A 167 0.72 4.12 24.77
CA PRO A 167 0.97 4.29 26.20
C PRO A 167 1.61 3.06 26.89
N HIS A 168 1.45 1.86 26.35
CA HIS A 168 1.94 0.61 26.96
C HIS A 168 3.39 0.26 26.56
N LEU A 169 3.85 0.77 25.41
CA LEU A 169 5.24 0.69 24.92
C LEU A 169 6.32 1.30 25.84
N ALA A 170 5.94 2.12 26.84
CA ALA A 170 6.88 2.75 27.76
C ALA A 170 7.30 1.84 28.93
N LYS A 171 6.59 0.73 29.17
CA LYS A 171 6.81 -0.13 30.35
C LYS A 171 7.42 -1.49 30.01
N ASP A 172 7.05 -2.10 28.88
CA ASP A 172 7.67 -3.33 28.37
C ASP A 172 7.60 -3.35 26.82
N PRO A 173 8.73 -3.47 26.09
CA PRO A 173 8.73 -3.32 24.63
C PRO A 173 8.15 -4.51 23.85
N THR A 174 7.81 -5.62 24.49
CA THR A 174 7.49 -6.86 23.77
C THR A 174 6.52 -7.75 24.55
N LEU A 175 5.23 -7.79 24.18
CA LEU A 175 4.72 -8.94 23.41
C LEU A 175 3.26 -8.90 22.93
N ASP A 176 2.31 -8.22 23.57
CA ASP A 176 0.92 -8.19 23.05
C ASP A 176 0.66 -6.97 22.15
N ASP A 177 1.39 -5.90 22.38
CA ASP A 177 1.20 -4.61 21.74
C ASP A 177 1.73 -4.51 20.31
N ALA A 178 2.73 -5.33 19.93
CA ALA A 178 3.27 -5.37 18.56
C ALA A 178 2.50 -6.33 17.65
N VAL A 179 1.78 -7.31 18.21
CA VAL A 179 1.00 -8.30 17.46
C VAL A 179 -0.22 -7.64 16.83
N ASN A 180 -0.90 -6.77 17.57
CA ASN A 180 -2.08 -6.05 17.09
C ASN A 180 -1.80 -5.23 15.81
N PRO A 181 -0.82 -4.31 15.76
CA PRO A 181 -0.51 -3.55 14.56
C PRO A 181 0.05 -4.43 13.43
N SER A 182 0.73 -5.54 13.75
CA SER A 182 1.22 -6.48 12.75
C SER A 182 0.09 -7.18 12.01
N ILE A 183 -1.00 -7.57 12.69
CA ILE A 183 -2.19 -8.17 12.05
C ILE A 183 -2.83 -7.16 11.09
N TRP A 184 -3.00 -5.91 11.53
CA TRP A 184 -3.53 -4.85 10.68
C TRP A 184 -2.68 -4.61 9.44
N VAL A 185 -1.35 -4.56 9.55
CA VAL A 185 -0.44 -4.38 8.41
C VAL A 185 -0.50 -5.57 7.43
N ASN A 186 -0.58 -6.80 7.94
CA ASN A 186 -0.70 -8.00 7.11
C ASN A 186 -2.05 -8.10 6.39
N LEU A 187 -3.11 -7.52 6.95
CA LEU A 187 -4.43 -7.45 6.29
C LEU A 187 -4.50 -6.28 5.30
N GLU A 188 -3.98 -5.12 5.69
CA GLU A 188 -4.07 -3.89 4.90
C GLU A 188 -3.31 -4.02 3.58
N THR A 189 -2.09 -4.55 3.61
CA THR A 189 -1.25 -4.65 2.40
C THR A 189 -1.94 -5.41 1.24
N PRO A 190 -2.43 -6.65 1.42
CA PRO A 190 -3.12 -7.36 0.36
C PRO A 190 -4.46 -6.73 -0.02
N ILE A 191 -5.23 -6.21 0.95
CA ILE A 191 -6.52 -5.57 0.67
C ILE A 191 -6.32 -4.31 -0.18
N SER A 192 -5.31 -3.50 0.12
CA SER A 192 -4.94 -2.31 -0.66
C SER A 192 -4.53 -2.69 -2.08
N ILE A 193 -3.69 -3.72 -2.27
CA ILE A 193 -3.29 -4.18 -3.61
C ILE A 193 -4.50 -4.67 -4.40
N ILE A 194 -5.37 -5.48 -3.79
CA ILE A 194 -6.59 -5.97 -4.43
C ILE A 194 -7.46 -4.78 -4.83
N SER A 195 -7.69 -3.82 -3.92
CA SER A 195 -8.51 -2.64 -4.18
C SER A 195 -7.99 -1.79 -5.34
N ILE A 196 -6.67 -1.67 -5.49
CA ILE A 196 -6.04 -0.93 -6.59
C ILE A 196 -6.20 -1.68 -7.94
N CYS A 197 -6.17 -3.00 -7.91
CA CYS A 197 -6.27 -3.84 -9.11
C CYS A 197 -7.71 -4.13 -9.56
N LEU A 198 -8.69 -4.06 -8.65
CA LEU A 198 -10.10 -4.32 -8.92
C LEU A 198 -10.68 -3.52 -10.11
N PRO A 199 -10.42 -2.20 -10.26
CA PRO A 199 -10.93 -1.45 -11.41
C PRO A 199 -10.45 -2.00 -12.75
N SER A 200 -9.18 -2.38 -12.83
CA SER A 200 -8.55 -2.92 -14.05
C SER A 200 -9.09 -4.30 -14.39
N ILE A 201 -9.20 -5.19 -13.40
CA ILE A 201 -9.74 -6.55 -13.56
C ILE A 201 -11.20 -6.48 -13.97
N TYR A 202 -11.99 -5.66 -13.28
CA TYR A 202 -13.42 -5.51 -13.56
C TYR A 202 -13.65 -5.00 -14.99
N PHE A 203 -12.89 -4.00 -15.42
CA PHE A 203 -12.99 -3.45 -16.77
C PHE A 203 -12.62 -4.49 -17.84
N LEU A 204 -11.61 -5.33 -17.57
CA LEU A 204 -11.19 -6.39 -18.47
C LEU A 204 -12.27 -7.48 -18.60
N VAL A 205 -12.84 -7.93 -17.47
CA VAL A 205 -13.92 -8.92 -17.44
C VAL A 205 -15.16 -8.41 -18.17
N TRP A 206 -15.50 -7.13 -17.98
CA TRP A 206 -16.61 -6.51 -18.70
C TRP A 206 -16.39 -6.50 -20.22
N HIS A 207 -15.20 -6.10 -20.67
CA HIS A 207 -14.86 -6.14 -22.11
C HIS A 207 -14.91 -7.57 -22.66
N ALA A 208 -14.44 -8.55 -21.89
CA ALA A 208 -14.50 -9.95 -22.28
C ALA A 208 -15.96 -10.46 -22.39
N TYR A 209 -16.86 -9.96 -21.54
CA TYR A 209 -18.28 -10.32 -21.54
C TYR A 209 -19.06 -9.67 -22.70
N GLU A 210 -18.85 -8.39 -23.01
CA GLU A 210 -19.53 -7.72 -24.13
C GLU A 210 -18.96 -8.08 -25.51
N GLY A 211 -17.64 -8.30 -25.63
CA GLY A 211 -16.97 -8.51 -26.92
C GLY A 211 -16.55 -9.94 -27.23
N GLY A 212 -16.71 -10.88 -26.28
CA GLY A 212 -16.14 -12.22 -26.36
C GLY A 212 -14.60 -12.21 -26.25
N ILE A 213 -14.02 -13.36 -25.86
CA ILE A 213 -12.58 -13.50 -25.58
C ILE A 213 -11.70 -13.15 -26.81
N HIS A 214 -12.22 -13.33 -28.03
CA HIS A 214 -11.53 -12.98 -29.28
C HIS A 214 -11.28 -11.46 -29.46
N SER A 215 -12.10 -10.59 -28.86
CA SER A 215 -11.92 -9.13 -28.96
C SER A 215 -10.74 -8.59 -28.14
N LEU A 216 -10.25 -9.35 -27.15
CA LEU A 216 -9.08 -8.99 -26.36
C LEU A 216 -7.78 -9.12 -27.15
N PHE A 217 -7.74 -10.04 -28.13
CA PHE A 217 -6.55 -10.32 -28.94
C PHE A 217 -6.55 -9.62 -30.31
N SER A 218 -7.69 -9.12 -30.79
CA SER A 218 -7.80 -8.56 -32.15
C SER A 218 -7.15 -7.19 -32.34
N ARG A 219 -6.71 -6.51 -31.26
CA ARG A 219 -6.08 -5.18 -31.33
C ARG A 219 -4.55 -5.19 -31.35
N ALA A 220 -3.93 -6.37 -31.29
CA ALA A 220 -2.48 -6.54 -31.44
C ALA A 220 -2.03 -6.75 -32.90
N SER A 221 -2.99 -6.85 -33.83
CA SER A 221 -2.73 -7.08 -35.27
C SER A 221 -3.45 -6.02 -36.12
N SER A 222 -2.97 -4.79 -36.08
CA SER A 222 -3.18 -3.86 -37.20
C SER A 222 -1.87 -3.12 -37.43
N PRO A 223 -1.28 -3.22 -38.64
CA PRO A 223 0.04 -2.69 -38.97
C PRO A 223 0.16 -1.18 -38.82
#